data_AF-A0A838EXK8-F1
#
_entry.id   AF-A0A838EXK8-F1
#
_cell.length_a   1.000
_cell.length_b   1.000
_cell.length_c   1.000
_cell.angle_alpha   90.00
_cell.angle_beta   90.00
_cell.angle_gamma   90.00
#
_symmetry.space_group_name_H-M   'P 1'
#
loop_
_entity.id
_entity.type
_entity.pdbx_description
1 polymer ?
#
loop_
_entity_poly.entity_id
_entity_poly.type
_entity_poly.pdbx_seq_one_letter_code
_entity_poly.pdbx_strand_id
1 'polypeptide(L)'
;MKYLQYKIIYLLLCLGLSNQVWSQSLVDDANLSMAADGSSGGTFAETIKIISGSKKIFILTNNNQQLGTGDFISLALDNKLAARAVVAKTHQGQVGIKILKIYSVSQWSRLRRDLEVQIVKGDDSAFGKKIESKVEETTTSKIKSEEDLYTGDVVADDDLGVIDENKNRHIKPDNVVSISGAFLEANDVASRGGKVRTTMFGLSWSYQFTDNYFVEGVYGRGLLDNYPAEGSQTLVNHVVGRLKYNFKGPAYTFFMPYLGFQSYTVSSP
;
A
#
# COMPACT_ATOMS: atom_id res chain seq x y z
N MET A 1 -37.79 24.76 -32.84
CA MET A 1 -36.58 24.26 -33.54
C MET A 1 -35.29 24.37 -32.72
N LYS A 2 -35.04 25.44 -31.95
CA LYS A 2 -33.78 25.62 -31.18
C LYS A 2 -33.50 24.53 -30.12
N TYR A 3 -34.53 23.99 -29.44
CA TYR A 3 -34.35 22.96 -28.41
C TYR A 3 -33.87 21.59 -28.92
N LEU A 4 -34.13 21.28 -30.20
CA LEU A 4 -33.69 20.02 -30.81
C LEU A 4 -32.20 20.07 -31.17
N GLN A 5 -31.69 21.26 -31.53
CA GLN A 5 -30.29 21.48 -31.86
C GLN A 5 -29.38 21.27 -30.64
N TYR A 6 -29.78 21.74 -29.45
CA TYR A 6 -28.99 21.53 -28.22
C TYR A 6 -28.91 20.06 -27.77
N LYS A 7 -29.96 19.26 -28.01
CA LYS A 7 -29.94 17.82 -27.69
C LYS A 7 -29.03 17.04 -28.63
N ILE A 8 -28.99 17.40 -29.92
CA ILE A 8 -28.11 16.77 -30.91
C ILE A 8 -26.64 17.12 -30.62
N ILE A 9 -26.36 18.34 -30.19
CA ILE A 9 -25.00 18.77 -29.79
C ILE A 9 -24.54 18.01 -28.55
N TYR A 10 -25.39 17.82 -27.54
CA TYR A 10 -25.04 17.01 -26.36
C TYR A 10 -24.81 15.53 -26.69
N LEU A 11 -25.61 14.96 -27.59
CA LEU A 11 -25.43 13.58 -28.06
C LEU A 11 -24.09 13.40 -28.80
N LEU A 12 -23.72 14.35 -29.65
CA LEU A 12 -22.43 14.37 -30.36
C LEU A 12 -21.23 14.60 -29.43
N LEU A 13 -21.39 15.39 -28.36
CA LEU A 13 -20.36 15.58 -27.36
C LEU A 13 -20.12 14.31 -26.53
N CYS A 14 -21.17 13.56 -26.20
CA CYS A 14 -21.06 12.28 -25.49
C CYS A 14 -20.46 11.17 -26.35
N LEU A 15 -20.68 11.18 -27.66
CA LEU A 15 -20.10 10.22 -28.61
C LEU A 15 -18.65 10.56 -29.01
N GLY A 16 -18.20 11.80 -28.83
CA GLY A 16 -16.82 12.23 -29.07
C GLY A 16 -15.83 11.92 -27.93
N LEU A 17 -16.33 11.54 -26.75
CA LEU A 17 -15.49 11.18 -25.59
C LEU A 17 -15.15 9.69 -25.52
N SER A 18 -15.72 8.85 -26.38
CA SER A 18 -15.31 7.46 -26.59
C SER A 18 -14.14 7.38 -27.57
N ASN A 19 -13.01 7.98 -27.23
CA ASN A 19 -11.76 7.63 -27.88
C ASN A 19 -11.38 6.21 -27.49
N GLN A 20 -10.91 5.44 -28.48
CA GLN A 20 -10.32 4.12 -28.33
C GLN A 20 -9.10 4.24 -27.43
N VAL A 21 -9.26 3.99 -26.13
CA VAL A 21 -8.13 3.71 -25.26
C VAL A 21 -7.60 2.36 -25.71
N TRP A 22 -6.50 2.37 -26.47
CA TRP A 22 -5.69 1.17 -26.69
C TRP A 22 -5.12 0.75 -25.34
N SER A 23 -5.92 -0.01 -24.59
CA SER A 23 -5.44 -0.78 -23.47
C SER A 23 -4.44 -1.78 -24.04
N GLN A 24 -3.18 -1.68 -23.63
CA GLN A 24 -2.25 -2.79 -23.78
C GLN A 24 -2.85 -3.99 -23.05
N SER A 25 -2.96 -5.12 -23.74
CA SER A 25 -3.38 -6.38 -23.15
C SER A 25 -2.22 -6.92 -22.31
N LEU A 26 -2.46 -7.15 -21.02
CA LEU A 26 -1.50 -7.85 -20.15
C LEU A 26 -1.10 -9.23 -20.70
N VAL A 27 -1.93 -9.80 -21.59
CA VAL A 27 -1.67 -11.08 -22.25
C VAL A 27 -0.56 -10.95 -23.30
N ASP A 28 -0.45 -9.80 -23.98
CA ASP A 28 0.61 -9.59 -24.98
C ASP A 28 1.98 -9.36 -24.30
N ASP A 29 2.00 -8.69 -23.15
CA ASP A 29 3.21 -8.56 -22.31
C ASP A 29 3.58 -9.89 -21.63
N ALA A 30 2.60 -10.69 -21.19
CA ALA A 30 2.85 -12.01 -20.63
C ALA A 30 3.41 -12.98 -21.68
N ASN A 31 2.92 -12.93 -22.92
CA ASN A 31 3.38 -13.81 -23.99
C ASN A 31 4.80 -13.47 -24.49
N LEU A 32 5.25 -12.22 -24.36
CA LEU A 32 6.65 -11.86 -24.61
C LEU A 32 7.61 -12.44 -23.57
N SER A 33 7.15 -12.67 -22.34
CA SER A 33 7.95 -13.23 -21.25
C SER A 33 8.11 -14.76 -21.27
N MET A 34 7.32 -15.46 -22.10
CA MET A 34 7.32 -16.93 -22.17
C MET A 34 8.18 -17.51 -23.30
N ALA A 35 8.78 -16.67 -24.15
CA ALA A 35 9.71 -17.09 -25.20
C ALA A 35 11.18 -16.85 -24.80
N ALA A 36 11.59 -17.40 -23.66
CA ALA A 36 13.00 -17.61 -23.33
C ALA A 36 13.12 -18.70 -22.26
N ASP A 37 12.85 -19.94 -22.65
CA ASP A 37 13.35 -21.08 -21.91
C ASP A 37 14.88 -21.12 -22.06
N GLY A 38 15.58 -21.22 -20.93
CA GLY A 38 17.01 -21.00 -20.83
C GLY A 38 17.49 -21.10 -19.39
N SER A 39 17.25 -22.25 -18.79
CA SER A 39 17.90 -22.69 -17.56
C SER A 39 19.41 -22.38 -17.55
N SER A 40 19.80 -21.36 -16.78
CA SER A 40 21.00 -21.38 -15.96
C SER A 40 20.92 -20.25 -14.95
N GLY A 41 20.76 -20.60 -13.67
CA GLY A 41 21.14 -19.74 -12.56
C GLY A 41 22.67 -19.61 -12.50
N GLY A 42 23.26 -19.15 -13.60
CA GLY A 42 24.68 -18.98 -13.77
C GLY A 42 25.09 -17.60 -13.32
N THR A 43 26.22 -17.52 -12.61
CA THR A 43 26.90 -16.26 -12.40
C THR A 43 27.81 -15.96 -13.57
N PHE A 44 27.73 -14.76 -14.12
CA PHE A 44 28.60 -14.31 -15.21
C PHE A 44 29.10 -12.90 -14.93
N ALA A 45 30.15 -12.45 -15.62
CA ALA A 45 30.74 -11.13 -15.38
C ALA A 45 30.34 -10.13 -16.47
N GLU A 46 30.04 -8.90 -16.08
CA GLU A 46 29.84 -7.77 -17.00
C GLU A 46 30.50 -6.51 -16.44
N THR A 47 30.81 -5.55 -17.31
CA THR A 47 31.50 -4.31 -16.93
C THR A 47 30.52 -3.15 -16.81
N ILE A 48 30.65 -2.36 -15.74
CA ILE A 48 29.90 -1.11 -15.56
C ILE A 48 30.51 -0.03 -16.47
N LYS A 49 29.76 0.44 -17.48
CA LYS A 49 30.22 1.55 -18.34
C LYS A 49 29.88 2.91 -17.78
N ILE A 50 28.63 3.09 -17.35
CA ILE A 50 28.13 4.39 -16.89
C ILE A 50 27.39 4.21 -15.58
N ILE A 51 27.67 5.14 -14.65
CA ILE A 51 26.92 5.31 -13.42
C ILE A 51 26.31 6.70 -13.45
N SER A 52 24.99 6.75 -13.26
CA SER A 52 24.23 8.01 -13.12
C SER A 52 24.66 8.79 -11.87
N GLY A 53 24.49 10.12 -11.87
CA GLY A 53 24.87 10.96 -10.73
C GLY A 53 24.16 10.59 -9.42
N SER A 54 22.93 10.08 -9.49
CA SER A 54 22.18 9.58 -8.33
C SER A 54 22.56 8.16 -7.90
N LYS A 55 23.43 7.48 -8.66
CA LYS A 55 23.75 6.04 -8.54
C LYS A 55 22.51 5.13 -8.51
N LYS A 56 21.38 5.55 -9.08
CA LYS A 56 20.18 4.69 -9.17
C LYS A 56 20.09 3.91 -10.49
N ILE A 57 20.80 4.38 -11.51
CA ILE A 57 20.83 3.80 -12.85
C ILE A 57 22.28 3.53 -13.25
N PHE A 58 22.52 2.31 -13.73
CA PHE A 58 23.81 1.84 -14.21
C PHE A 58 23.64 1.34 -15.64
N ILE A 59 24.65 1.53 -16.47
CA ILE A 59 24.72 0.92 -17.80
C ILE A 59 25.85 -0.10 -17.76
N LEU A 60 25.49 -1.36 -18.01
CA LEU A 60 26.42 -2.48 -18.07
C LEU A 60 26.63 -2.92 -19.52
N THR A 61 27.74 -3.57 -19.78
CA THR A 61 27.88 -4.40 -20.98
C THR A 61 26.93 -5.60 -20.91
N ASN A 62 26.56 -6.13 -22.07
CA ASN A 62 25.81 -7.38 -22.21
C ASN A 62 26.53 -8.25 -23.23
N ASN A 63 27.81 -8.54 -22.98
CA ASN A 63 28.65 -9.27 -23.92
C ASN A 63 28.15 -10.70 -24.09
N ASN A 64 27.60 -11.27 -23.02
CA ASN A 64 27.08 -12.64 -23.02
C ASN A 64 25.65 -12.74 -23.57
N GLN A 65 24.97 -11.61 -23.85
CA GLN A 65 23.57 -11.53 -24.29
C GLN A 65 22.57 -12.26 -23.37
N GLN A 66 22.92 -12.47 -22.10
CA GLN A 66 22.08 -13.20 -21.13
C GLN A 66 21.06 -12.30 -20.41
N LEU A 67 21.17 -10.98 -20.58
CA LEU A 67 20.31 -9.98 -19.94
C LEU A 67 19.25 -9.46 -20.91
N GLY A 68 17.99 -9.76 -20.61
CA GLY A 68 16.79 -9.26 -21.27
C GLY A 68 16.06 -8.20 -20.45
N THR A 69 15.24 -7.39 -21.11
CA THR A 69 14.38 -6.41 -20.42
C THR A 69 13.41 -7.13 -19.48
N GLY A 70 13.30 -6.66 -18.24
CA GLY A 70 12.47 -7.28 -17.20
C GLY A 70 13.20 -8.28 -16.30
N ASP A 71 14.43 -8.67 -16.64
CA ASP A 71 15.21 -9.58 -15.80
C ASP A 71 15.57 -8.94 -14.44
N PHE A 72 15.37 -9.71 -13.37
CA PHE A 72 15.90 -9.40 -12.05
C PHE A 72 17.32 -9.94 -11.93
N ILE A 73 18.23 -9.05 -11.55
CA ILE A 73 19.64 -9.38 -11.38
C ILE A 73 20.18 -8.85 -10.07
N SER A 74 21.20 -9.54 -9.55
CA SER A 74 21.96 -9.07 -8.41
C SER A 74 23.42 -8.91 -8.78
N LEU A 75 23.97 -7.76 -8.43
CA LEU A 75 25.37 -7.43 -8.61
C LEU A 75 26.14 -7.93 -7.38
N ALA A 76 27.20 -8.68 -7.62
CA ALA A 76 28.12 -9.19 -6.62
C ALA A 76 29.55 -8.73 -6.90
N LEU A 77 30.29 -8.44 -5.82
CA LEU A 77 31.70 -8.11 -5.83
C LEU A 77 32.39 -8.95 -4.75
N ASP A 78 33.52 -9.57 -5.07
CA ASP A 78 34.27 -10.45 -4.17
C ASP A 78 33.39 -11.55 -3.53
N ASN A 79 32.49 -12.15 -4.33
CA ASN A 79 31.53 -13.17 -3.88
C ASN A 79 30.55 -12.69 -2.79
N LYS A 80 30.37 -11.38 -2.64
CA LYS A 80 29.38 -10.75 -1.76
C LYS A 80 28.38 -9.93 -2.58
N LEU A 81 27.09 -10.02 -2.24
CA LEU A 81 26.05 -9.23 -2.91
C LEU A 81 26.20 -7.74 -2.58
N ALA A 82 26.22 -6.90 -3.62
CA ALA A 82 26.29 -5.45 -3.50
C ALA A 82 24.90 -4.81 -3.62
N ALA A 83 24.15 -5.15 -4.66
CA ALA A 83 22.84 -4.57 -4.93
C ALA A 83 21.97 -5.46 -5.83
N ARG A 84 20.65 -5.35 -5.69
CA ARG A 84 19.64 -5.93 -6.58
C ARG A 84 19.13 -4.88 -7.56
N ALA A 85 18.95 -5.27 -8.80
CA ALA A 85 18.53 -4.41 -9.89
C ALA A 85 17.54 -5.11 -10.82
N VAL A 86 16.84 -4.31 -11.63
CA VAL A 86 16.03 -4.78 -12.75
C VAL A 86 16.58 -4.22 -14.06
N VAL A 87 16.63 -5.05 -15.09
CA VAL A 87 17.01 -4.62 -16.43
C VAL A 87 15.85 -3.81 -17.03
N ALA A 88 16.05 -2.50 -17.18
CA ALA A 88 15.02 -1.60 -17.64
C ALA A 88 14.95 -1.51 -19.17
N LYS A 89 16.11 -1.51 -19.84
CA LYS A 89 16.22 -1.44 -21.30
C LYS A 89 17.50 -2.12 -21.78
N THR A 90 17.44 -2.71 -22.96
CA THR A 90 18.59 -3.24 -23.68
C THR A 90 18.76 -2.48 -25.00
N HIS A 91 19.98 -2.09 -25.35
CA HIS A 91 20.27 -1.37 -26.59
C HIS A 91 21.72 -1.60 -27.02
N GLN A 92 21.93 -2.08 -28.27
CA GLN A 92 23.25 -2.24 -28.88
C GLN A 92 24.30 -2.96 -27.99
N GLY A 93 23.93 -4.10 -27.38
CA GLY A 93 24.84 -4.88 -26.53
C GLY A 93 25.14 -4.24 -25.17
N GLN A 94 24.38 -3.22 -24.77
CA GLN A 94 24.42 -2.63 -23.44
C GLN A 94 23.05 -2.79 -22.77
N VAL A 95 23.07 -2.86 -21.44
CA VAL A 95 21.85 -2.90 -20.62
C VAL A 95 21.82 -1.74 -19.65
N GLY A 96 20.69 -1.03 -19.61
CA GLY A 96 20.38 -0.06 -18.57
C GLY A 96 19.65 -0.76 -17.43
N ILE A 97 20.26 -0.76 -16.25
CA ILE A 97 19.70 -1.38 -15.05
C ILE A 97 19.27 -0.31 -14.04
N LYS A 98 18.18 -0.58 -13.33
CA LYS A 98 17.69 0.26 -12.23
C LYS A 98 17.88 -0.49 -10.92
N ILE A 99 18.56 0.13 -9.98
CA ILE A 99 18.80 -0.43 -8.65
C ILE A 99 17.51 -0.41 -7.84
N LEU A 100 17.19 -1.54 -7.22
CA LEU A 100 15.99 -1.76 -6.40
C LEU A 100 16.34 -1.83 -4.92
N LYS A 101 17.40 -2.57 -4.57
CA LYS A 101 17.83 -2.78 -3.19
C LYS A 101 19.36 -2.74 -3.12
N ILE A 102 19.91 -2.19 -2.05
CA ILE A 102 21.35 -2.26 -1.73
C ILE A 102 21.50 -3.30 -0.62
N TYR A 103 22.42 -4.24 -0.78
CA TYR A 103 22.70 -5.29 0.22
C TYR A 103 23.86 -4.93 1.14
N SER A 104 24.86 -4.24 0.61
CA SER A 104 26.06 -3.87 1.37
C SER A 104 26.57 -2.50 0.92
N VAL A 105 26.62 -1.53 1.84
CA VAL A 105 27.10 -0.16 1.53
C VAL A 105 28.59 -0.15 1.22
N SER A 106 29.38 -0.99 1.89
CA SER A 106 30.81 -1.11 1.61
C SER A 106 31.06 -1.59 0.18
N GLN A 107 30.36 -2.65 -0.28
CA GLN A 107 30.47 -3.10 -1.68
C GLN A 107 29.86 -2.10 -2.67
N TRP A 108 28.72 -1.49 -2.33
CA TRP A 108 28.07 -0.47 -3.14
C TRP A 108 28.95 0.75 -3.39
N SER A 109 29.68 1.21 -2.36
CA SER A 109 30.60 2.34 -2.48
C SER A 109 31.78 2.07 -3.41
N ARG A 110 32.18 0.79 -3.52
CA ARG A 110 33.28 0.33 -4.39
C ARG A 110 32.87 0.25 -5.86
N LEU A 111 31.57 0.21 -6.17
CA LEU A 111 31.09 0.20 -7.55
C LEU A 111 31.46 1.52 -8.25
N ARG A 112 32.28 1.39 -9.29
CA ARG A 112 32.79 2.51 -10.09
C ARG A 112 32.71 2.17 -11.57
N ARG A 113 32.86 3.19 -12.42
CA ARG A 113 32.93 2.98 -13.88
C ARG A 113 34.14 2.11 -14.22
N ASP A 114 33.96 1.33 -15.28
CA ASP A 114 34.88 0.33 -15.81
C ASP A 114 35.29 -0.76 -14.81
N LEU A 115 34.46 -1.00 -13.79
CA LEU A 115 34.61 -2.14 -12.88
C LEU A 115 33.84 -3.34 -13.43
N GLU A 116 34.50 -4.51 -13.41
CA GLU A 116 33.86 -5.80 -13.67
C GLU A 116 33.09 -6.26 -12.43
N VAL A 117 31.83 -6.63 -12.63
CA VAL A 117 30.95 -7.12 -11.57
C VAL A 117 30.38 -8.47 -11.95
N GLN A 118 30.23 -9.34 -10.96
CA GLN A 118 29.58 -10.63 -11.13
C GLN A 118 28.07 -10.41 -11.05
N ILE A 119 27.34 -10.89 -12.04
CA ILE A 119 25.89 -10.81 -12.14
C ILE A 119 25.31 -12.17 -11.83
N VAL A 120 24.33 -12.18 -10.92
CA VAL A 120 23.50 -13.34 -10.60
C VAL A 120 22.11 -13.05 -11.16
N LYS A 121 21.63 -13.87 -12.11
CA LYS A 121 20.28 -13.74 -12.67
C LYS A 121 19.29 -14.55 -11.83
N GLY A 122 18.15 -13.94 -11.47
CA GLY A 122 17.06 -14.62 -10.76
C GLY A 122 17.15 -14.55 -9.23
N ASP A 123 16.93 -15.68 -8.57
CA ASP A 123 16.92 -15.78 -7.11
C ASP A 123 18.33 -15.75 -6.52
N ASP A 124 18.62 -14.73 -5.73
CA ASP A 124 19.91 -14.48 -5.08
C ASP A 124 19.94 -14.94 -3.61
N SER A 125 18.87 -15.55 -3.11
CA SER A 125 18.73 -15.96 -1.70
C SER A 125 19.75 -17.01 -1.24
N ALA A 126 20.31 -17.79 -2.17
CA ALA A 126 21.32 -18.79 -1.90
C ALA A 126 22.76 -18.29 -2.12
N PHE A 127 22.95 -17.10 -2.70
CA PHE A 127 24.26 -16.62 -3.10
C PHE A 127 25.08 -16.16 -1.88
N GLY A 128 26.21 -16.82 -1.63
CA GLY A 128 27.11 -16.50 -0.52
C GLY A 128 26.69 -17.03 0.86
N LYS A 129 25.61 -17.81 0.96
CA LYS A 129 25.19 -18.42 2.23
C LYS A 129 26.10 -19.62 2.53
N LYS A 130 26.99 -19.48 3.52
CA LYS A 130 27.64 -20.65 4.14
C LYS A 130 26.52 -21.50 4.76
N ILE A 131 26.57 -22.81 4.53
CA ILE A 131 25.63 -23.77 5.11
C ILE A 131 25.91 -23.82 6.61
N GLU A 132 25.26 -22.96 7.38
CA GLU A 132 25.20 -23.08 8.84
C GLU A 132 23.92 -23.84 9.20
N SER A 133 24.12 -24.99 9.82
CA SER A 133 23.11 -25.87 10.37
C SER A 133 22.20 -25.11 11.33
N LYS A 134 20.88 -25.23 11.12
CA LYS A 134 19.83 -24.75 12.02
C LYS A 134 20.17 -25.07 13.49
N VAL A 135 20.32 -24.03 14.29
CA VAL A 135 19.98 -24.05 15.71
C VAL A 135 18.94 -22.96 15.92
N GLU A 136 17.74 -23.38 16.29
CA GLU A 136 16.71 -22.51 16.84
C GLU A 136 17.23 -21.96 18.16
N GLU A 137 17.35 -20.64 18.27
CA GLU A 137 17.27 -19.99 19.58
C GLU A 137 16.79 -18.54 19.42
N THR A 138 15.64 -18.30 20.01
CA THR A 138 14.97 -17.02 20.20
C THR A 138 15.84 -16.14 21.07
N THR A 139 16.80 -15.42 20.47
CA THR A 139 17.48 -14.32 21.12
C THR A 139 17.54 -13.16 20.16
N THR A 140 17.09 -12.00 20.65
CA THR A 140 17.13 -10.71 19.97
C THR A 140 18.47 -10.52 19.27
N SER A 141 18.43 -10.53 17.93
CA SER A 141 19.58 -10.33 17.06
C SER A 141 20.09 -8.90 17.21
N LYS A 142 21.06 -8.71 18.11
CA LYS A 142 21.90 -7.50 18.12
C LYS A 142 22.66 -7.46 16.80
N ILE A 143 22.72 -6.28 16.17
CA ILE A 143 23.47 -6.03 14.94
C ILE A 143 24.94 -6.38 15.19
N LYS A 144 25.42 -7.48 14.58
CA LYS A 144 26.83 -7.89 14.67
C LYS A 144 27.65 -7.47 13.45
N SER A 145 27.01 -7.17 12.32
CA SER A 145 27.71 -6.72 11.10
C SER A 145 26.83 -5.79 10.24
N GLU A 146 27.46 -5.06 9.30
CA GLU A 146 26.78 -4.09 8.43
C GLU A 146 25.71 -4.74 7.52
N GLU A 147 25.84 -6.03 7.23
CA GLU A 147 24.89 -6.79 6.42
C GLU A 147 23.57 -7.02 7.16
N ASP A 148 23.61 -7.08 8.50
CA ASP A 148 22.42 -7.28 9.33
C ASP A 148 21.44 -6.11 9.11
N LEU A 149 21.94 -4.87 8.98
CA LEU A 149 21.16 -3.64 8.75
C LEU A 149 20.24 -3.67 7.51
N TYR A 150 20.48 -4.59 6.57
CA TYR A 150 19.74 -4.69 5.30
C TYR A 150 18.93 -5.99 5.16
N THR A 151 19.11 -6.94 6.09
CA THR A 151 18.14 -7.99 6.38
C THR A 151 16.98 -7.34 7.12
N GLY A 152 15.75 -7.55 6.65
CA GLY A 152 14.55 -6.86 7.14
C GLY A 152 14.17 -7.14 8.61
N ASP A 153 15.07 -7.73 9.40
CA ASP A 153 14.94 -8.08 10.81
C ASP A 153 15.71 -7.14 11.76
N VAL A 154 16.44 -6.14 11.23
CA VAL A 154 17.07 -5.12 12.09
C VAL A 154 16.06 -4.07 12.52
N VAL A 155 15.51 -4.30 13.71
CA VAL A 155 14.92 -3.25 14.55
C VAL A 155 16.10 -2.39 15.01
N ALA A 156 16.22 -1.19 14.44
CA ALA A 156 17.17 -0.20 14.90
C ALA A 156 16.71 0.30 16.29
N ASP A 157 17.43 -0.11 17.34
CA ASP A 157 17.20 0.29 18.75
C ASP A 157 17.61 1.76 19.05
N ASP A 158 17.81 2.60 18.02
CA ASP A 158 18.35 3.96 18.17
C ASP A 158 17.32 5.08 17.97
N ASP A 159 16.03 4.79 18.16
CA ASP A 159 15.00 5.83 18.38
C ASP A 159 14.43 5.69 19.79
N LEU A 160 15.21 6.18 20.76
CA LEU A 160 14.77 6.46 22.12
C LEU A 160 13.56 7.40 22.09
N GLY A 161 12.34 6.84 22.09
CA GLY A 161 11.15 7.54 22.57
C GLY A 161 9.90 7.58 21.68
N VAL A 162 9.85 6.87 20.56
CA VAL A 162 8.59 6.72 19.79
C VAL A 162 8.12 5.27 19.90
N ILE A 163 7.25 5.05 20.88
CA ILE A 163 6.26 3.97 21.01
C ILE A 163 6.57 2.76 20.12
N ASP A 164 7.14 1.73 20.75
CA ASP A 164 7.13 0.32 20.33
C ASP A 164 6.13 0.09 19.19
N GLU A 165 6.61 -0.06 17.95
CA GLU A 165 5.79 -0.40 16.78
C GLU A 165 5.34 -1.86 16.89
N ASN A 166 4.57 -2.17 17.94
CA ASN A 166 3.38 -3.00 17.96
C ASN A 166 3.24 -3.96 16.75
N LYS A 167 4.11 -4.99 16.74
CA LYS A 167 4.27 -5.95 15.64
C LYS A 167 3.00 -6.76 15.32
N ASN A 168 2.01 -6.78 16.21
CA ASN A 168 0.80 -7.59 16.08
C ASN A 168 -0.43 -6.81 15.60
N ARG A 169 -0.27 -5.58 15.07
CA ARG A 169 -1.38 -4.80 14.52
C ARG A 169 -1.88 -5.39 13.19
N HIS A 170 -3.17 -5.64 13.11
CA HIS A 170 -3.85 -6.08 11.89
C HIS A 170 -4.09 -4.95 10.88
N ILE A 171 -4.25 -3.71 11.36
CA ILE A 171 -4.50 -2.50 10.56
C ILE A 171 -3.35 -1.54 10.85
N LYS A 172 -2.71 -1.01 9.80
CA LYS A 172 -1.55 -0.10 9.91
C LYS A 172 -1.92 1.34 10.30
N PRO A 173 -3.04 1.92 9.81
CA PRO A 173 -3.44 3.26 10.22
C PRO A 173 -3.95 3.30 11.67
N ASP A 174 -3.37 4.20 12.47
CA ASP A 174 -3.76 4.41 13.87
C ASP A 174 -5.04 5.27 14.02
N ASN A 175 -5.46 5.95 12.95
CA ASN A 175 -6.63 6.82 12.94
C ASN A 175 -7.55 6.46 11.78
N VAL A 176 -8.83 6.27 12.06
CA VAL A 176 -9.88 6.06 11.07
C VAL A 176 -10.96 7.12 11.25
N VAL A 177 -11.25 7.87 10.19
CA VAL A 177 -12.33 8.85 10.15
C VAL A 177 -13.40 8.34 9.21
N SER A 178 -14.66 8.34 9.64
CA SER A 178 -15.76 7.90 8.79
C SER A 178 -16.99 8.81 8.91
N ILE A 179 -17.72 8.93 7.80
CA ILE A 179 -18.96 9.67 7.68
C ILE A 179 -20.09 8.65 7.56
N SER A 180 -21.17 8.84 8.31
CA SER A 180 -22.32 7.94 8.34
C SER A 180 -23.61 8.70 8.05
N GLY A 181 -24.53 8.08 7.30
CA GLY A 181 -25.91 8.53 7.16
C GLY A 181 -26.85 7.53 7.82
N ALA A 182 -27.77 8.01 8.64
CA ALA A 182 -28.80 7.20 9.30
C ALA A 182 -30.18 7.83 9.08
N PHE A 183 -31.23 7.04 9.26
CA PHE A 183 -32.60 7.53 9.24
C PHE A 183 -33.20 7.45 10.64
N LEU A 184 -33.85 8.53 11.06
CA LEU A 184 -34.59 8.57 12.31
C LEU A 184 -36.08 8.67 12.00
N GLU A 185 -36.87 7.78 12.59
CA GLU A 185 -38.32 7.75 12.42
C GLU A 185 -38.98 7.97 13.78
N ALA A 186 -39.80 9.02 13.87
CA ALA A 186 -40.70 9.26 14.98
C ALA A 186 -42.07 8.66 14.66
N ASN A 187 -42.56 7.80 15.55
CA ASN A 187 -43.90 7.22 15.48
C ASN A 187 -44.90 8.10 16.26
N ASP A 188 -46.18 7.91 15.97
CA ASP A 188 -47.32 8.52 16.67
C ASP A 188 -47.40 10.05 16.64
N VAL A 189 -47.10 10.64 15.47
CA VAL A 189 -47.30 12.07 15.24
C VAL A 189 -48.76 12.35 14.87
N ALA A 190 -49.57 12.73 15.87
CA ALA A 190 -51.01 12.93 15.73
C ALA A 190 -51.39 13.99 14.67
N SER A 191 -50.53 14.98 14.42
CA SER A 191 -50.76 16.04 13.42
C SER A 191 -50.59 15.58 11.96
N ARG A 192 -49.96 14.43 11.70
CA ARG A 192 -49.62 13.97 10.33
C ARG A 192 -50.07 12.54 10.00
N GLY A 193 -50.92 11.95 10.82
CA GLY A 193 -51.50 10.63 10.53
C GLY A 193 -50.51 9.47 10.62
N GLY A 194 -49.45 9.56 11.43
CA GLY A 194 -48.64 8.40 11.77
C GLY A 194 -47.17 8.66 12.03
N LYS A 195 -46.36 8.84 10.98
CA LYS A 195 -44.89 8.71 11.06
C LYS A 195 -44.16 9.87 10.40
N VAL A 196 -43.10 10.36 11.03
CA VAL A 196 -42.21 11.38 10.48
C VAL A 196 -40.78 10.83 10.44
N ARG A 197 -40.15 10.85 9.25
CA ARG A 197 -38.78 10.37 9.05
C ARG A 197 -37.86 11.52 8.67
N THR A 198 -36.67 11.53 9.24
CA THR A 198 -35.58 12.46 8.88
C THR A 198 -34.28 11.72 8.65
N THR A 199 -33.32 12.41 8.03
CA THR A 199 -31.95 11.94 7.85
C THR A 199 -31.07 12.52 8.95
N MET A 200 -30.23 11.67 9.53
CA MET A 200 -29.21 12.03 10.50
C MET A 200 -27.84 11.85 9.87
N PHE A 201 -27.05 12.92 9.87
CA PHE A 201 -25.65 12.88 9.44
C PHE A 201 -24.76 12.64 10.65
N GLY A 202 -23.78 11.76 10.51
CA GLY A 202 -22.84 11.44 11.58
C GLY A 202 -21.39 11.47 11.12
N LEU A 203 -20.54 11.88 12.05
CA LEU A 203 -19.09 11.82 11.96
C LEU A 203 -18.59 10.85 13.03
N SER A 204 -17.58 10.07 12.67
CA SER A 204 -16.92 9.17 13.61
C SER A 204 -15.41 9.30 13.47
N TRP A 205 -14.75 9.20 14.61
CA TRP A 205 -13.31 9.14 14.71
C TRP A 205 -12.95 7.97 15.61
N SER A 206 -12.16 7.06 15.06
CA SER A 206 -11.59 5.92 15.78
C SER A 206 -10.08 6.08 15.87
N TYR A 207 -9.54 5.85 17.07
CA TYR A 207 -8.10 5.85 17.34
C TYR A 207 -7.68 4.49 17.91
N GLN A 208 -6.60 3.93 17.37
CA GLN A 208 -6.00 2.70 17.86
C GLN A 208 -5.00 3.01 18.96
N PHE A 209 -5.30 2.64 20.21
CA PHE A 209 -4.45 2.96 21.36
C PHE A 209 -3.56 1.78 21.80
N THR A 210 -3.90 0.55 21.40
CA THR A 210 -3.05 -0.64 21.60
C THR A 210 -3.35 -1.69 20.52
N ASP A 211 -2.65 -2.82 20.54
CA ASP A 211 -2.73 -3.85 19.49
C ASP A 211 -4.14 -4.35 19.26
N ASN A 212 -4.68 -4.01 18.09
CA ASN A 212 -6.02 -4.37 17.65
C ASN A 212 -7.17 -3.74 18.47
N TYR A 213 -6.89 -2.88 19.45
CA TYR A 213 -7.91 -2.18 20.23
C TYR A 213 -8.08 -0.74 19.77
N PHE A 214 -9.33 -0.35 19.55
CA PHE A 214 -9.73 0.97 19.07
C PHE A 214 -10.71 1.61 20.04
N VAL A 215 -10.54 2.91 20.27
CA VAL A 215 -11.57 3.75 20.87
C VAL A 215 -12.22 4.57 19.77
N GLU A 216 -13.55 4.64 19.73
CA GLU A 216 -14.31 5.41 18.75
C GLU A 216 -15.26 6.38 19.43
N GLY A 217 -15.24 7.63 18.97
CA GLY A 217 -16.28 8.62 19.21
C GLY A 217 -17.11 8.83 17.95
N VAL A 218 -18.43 8.80 18.09
CA VAL A 218 -19.37 9.12 17.01
C VAL A 218 -20.31 10.24 17.46
N TYR A 219 -20.47 11.24 16.60
CA TYR A 219 -21.41 12.32 16.77
C TYR A 219 -22.36 12.36 15.57
N GLY A 220 -23.66 12.28 15.82
CA GLY A 220 -24.73 12.38 14.85
C GLY A 220 -25.65 13.56 15.15
N ARG A 221 -26.11 14.23 14.10
CA ARG A 221 -27.09 15.32 14.18
C ARG A 221 -28.20 15.12 13.16
N GLY A 222 -29.44 15.18 13.64
CA GLY A 222 -30.65 15.12 12.83
C GLY A 222 -31.64 16.19 13.24
N LEU A 223 -32.38 16.74 12.28
CA LEU A 223 -33.43 17.72 12.51
C LEU A 223 -34.77 17.10 12.10
N LEU A 224 -35.73 17.07 13.01
CA LEU A 224 -37.10 16.66 12.72
C LEU A 224 -37.95 17.92 12.61
N ASP A 225 -38.44 18.17 11.40
CA ASP A 225 -39.37 19.26 11.14
C ASP A 225 -40.80 18.85 11.51
N ASN A 226 -41.55 19.79 12.07
CA ASN A 226 -42.95 19.65 12.47
C ASN A 226 -43.19 18.53 13.51
N TYR A 227 -42.28 18.42 14.47
CA TYR A 227 -42.41 17.53 15.63
C TYR A 227 -42.01 18.29 16.91
N PRO A 228 -42.77 18.19 18.01
CA PRO A 228 -43.99 17.38 18.18
C PRO A 228 -45.26 18.01 17.55
N ALA A 229 -45.21 19.30 17.20
CA ALA A 229 -46.33 20.04 16.60
C ALA A 229 -45.93 20.71 15.28
N GLU A 230 -46.91 21.10 14.46
CA GLU A 230 -46.65 21.84 13.22
C GLU A 230 -45.92 23.16 13.49
N GLY A 231 -44.89 23.47 12.69
CA GLY A 231 -44.04 24.64 12.88
C GLY A 231 -42.93 24.49 13.93
N SER A 232 -42.93 23.42 14.74
CA SER A 232 -41.82 23.14 15.68
C SER A 232 -40.71 22.30 15.02
N GLN A 233 -39.46 22.57 15.40
CA GLN A 233 -38.30 21.81 14.96
C GLN A 233 -37.66 21.11 16.16
N THR A 234 -37.57 19.79 16.11
CA THR A 234 -36.88 19.01 17.13
C THR A 234 -35.49 18.65 16.65
N LEU A 235 -34.48 19.08 17.41
CA LEU A 235 -33.08 18.72 17.18
C LEU A 235 -32.77 17.43 17.94
N VAL A 236 -32.21 16.45 17.24
CA VAL A 236 -31.69 15.21 17.83
C VAL A 236 -30.18 15.17 17.68
N ASN A 237 -29.50 15.17 18.81
CA ASN A 237 -28.07 14.93 18.89
C ASN A 237 -27.84 13.50 19.39
N HIS A 238 -26.93 12.80 18.72
CA HIS A 238 -26.60 11.41 19.02
C HIS A 238 -25.09 11.32 19.28
N VAL A 239 -24.71 10.82 20.45
CA VAL A 239 -23.31 10.62 20.82
C VAL A 239 -23.12 9.14 21.16
N VAL A 240 -22.10 8.52 20.57
CA VAL A 240 -21.73 7.13 20.85
C VAL A 240 -20.25 7.05 21.20
N GLY A 241 -19.94 6.42 22.32
CA GLY A 241 -18.59 6.00 22.67
C GLY A 241 -18.47 4.48 22.52
N ARG A 242 -17.45 3.99 21.80
CA ARG A 242 -17.25 2.55 21.58
C ARG A 242 -15.80 2.16 21.83
N LEU A 243 -15.62 1.00 22.41
CA LEU A 243 -14.37 0.27 22.45
C LEU A 243 -14.50 -0.91 21.49
N LYS A 244 -13.60 -1.03 20.53
CA LYS A 244 -13.61 -2.09 19.51
C LYS A 244 -12.34 -2.94 19.59
N TYR A 245 -12.47 -4.20 19.21
CA TYR A 245 -11.32 -5.08 19.01
C TYR A 245 -11.31 -5.63 17.59
N ASN A 246 -10.14 -5.68 16.95
CA ASN A 246 -10.01 -6.05 15.54
C ASN A 246 -9.57 -7.51 15.35
N PHE A 247 -10.46 -8.34 14.83
CA PHE A 247 -10.18 -9.70 14.40
C PHE A 247 -9.85 -9.75 12.91
N LYS A 248 -8.74 -10.42 12.57
CA LYS A 248 -8.37 -10.70 11.18
C LYS A 248 -9.10 -11.94 10.68
N GLY A 249 -9.91 -11.78 9.64
CA GLY A 249 -10.57 -12.86 8.91
C GLY A 249 -9.80 -13.29 7.66
N PRO A 250 -10.33 -14.30 6.92
CA PRO A 250 -9.78 -14.68 5.63
C PRO A 250 -9.93 -13.56 4.59
N ALA A 251 -9.12 -13.62 3.52
CA ALA A 251 -9.20 -12.73 2.35
C ALA A 251 -9.18 -11.22 2.70
N TYR A 252 -8.29 -10.79 3.61
CA TYR A 252 -8.16 -9.38 4.04
C TYR A 252 -9.45 -8.77 4.62
N THR A 253 -10.31 -9.60 5.21
CA THR A 253 -11.49 -9.14 5.95
C THR A 253 -11.13 -8.84 7.40
N PHE A 254 -11.74 -7.80 7.97
CA PHE A 254 -11.56 -7.42 9.36
C PHE A 254 -12.91 -7.32 10.07
N PHE A 255 -13.02 -7.97 11.23
CA PHE A 255 -14.22 -7.92 12.06
C PHE A 255 -13.92 -7.12 13.32
N MET A 256 -14.72 -6.09 13.58
CA MET A 256 -14.53 -5.19 14.72
C MET A 256 -15.73 -5.22 15.66
N PRO A 257 -15.96 -6.29 16.45
CA PRO A 257 -16.93 -6.26 17.52
C PRO A 257 -16.61 -5.12 18.49
N TYR A 258 -17.66 -4.53 19.04
CA TYR A 258 -17.55 -3.37 19.90
C TYR A 258 -18.50 -3.43 21.08
N LEU A 259 -18.07 -2.84 22.18
CA LEU A 259 -18.88 -2.53 23.35
C LEU A 259 -18.91 -1.01 23.51
N GLY A 260 -20.05 -0.44 23.88
CA GLY A 260 -20.14 1.01 23.99
C GLY A 260 -21.42 1.46 24.64
N PHE A 261 -21.54 2.78 24.76
CA PHE A 261 -22.75 3.46 25.19
C PHE A 261 -23.21 4.41 24.08
N GLN A 262 -24.51 4.60 24.01
CA GLN A 262 -25.14 5.58 23.14
C GLN A 262 -26.00 6.51 23.98
N SER A 263 -26.00 7.79 23.64
CA SER A 263 -26.83 8.81 24.27
C SER A 263 -27.51 9.65 23.21
N TYR A 264 -28.80 9.87 23.39
CA TYR A 264 -29.60 10.75 22.57
C TYR A 264 -30.00 11.96 23.41
N THR A 265 -29.69 13.15 22.92
CA THR A 265 -30.21 14.40 23.46
C THR A 265 -31.19 14.97 22.47
N VAL A 266 -32.45 15.07 22.88
CA VAL A 266 -33.55 15.58 22.07
C VAL A 266 -33.96 16.93 22.65
N SER A 267 -33.97 17.96 21.81
CA SER A 267 -34.37 19.32 22.20
C SER A 267 -35.43 19.81 21.25
N SER A 268 -36.54 20.31 21.80
CA SER A 268 -37.64 20.92 21.06
C SER A 268 -37.98 22.28 21.70
N PRO A 269 -38.30 23.33 20.91
CA PRO A 269 -38.84 24.60 21.40
C PRO A 269 -40.19 24.46 22.10
#